data_AF-A0A967WFS0-F1
#
_entry.id   AF-A0A967WFS0-F1
#
_cell.length_a   1.000
_cell.length_b   1.000
_cell.length_c   1.000
_cell.angle_alpha   90.00
_cell.angle_beta   90.00
_cell.angle_gamma   90.00
#
_symmetry.space_group_name_H-M   'P 1'
#
loop_
_entity.id
_entity.type
_entity.pdbx_description
1 polymer ?
#
loop_
_entity_poly.entity_id
_entity_poly.type
_entity_poly.pdbx_seq_one_letter_code
_entity_poly.pdbx_strand_id
1 'polypeptide(L)' 'AAAQRGHSVRFVTVAQLATELVEARDARELGRVVARYNRAEVLILDELGYVPLSRVDAELLFRVLG' A
#
# COMPACT_ATOMS: atom_id res chain seq x y z
N ALA A 1 13.53 -13.37 8.97
CA ALA A 1 12.58 -12.90 10.00
C ALA A 1 12.82 -11.44 10.34
N ALA A 2 12.22 -10.50 9.59
CA ALA A 2 12.32 -9.06 9.87
C ALA A 2 11.53 -8.66 11.14
N ALA A 3 10.44 -9.37 11.42
CA ALA A 3 9.62 -9.18 12.62
C ALA A 3 10.37 -9.38 13.96
N GLN A 4 11.48 -10.13 13.96
CA GLN A 4 12.24 -10.42 15.17
C GLN A 4 13.31 -9.36 15.52
N ARG A 5 13.49 -8.35 14.65
CA ARG A 5 14.56 -7.33 14.79
C ARG A 5 14.05 -5.93 15.14
N GLY A 6 12.77 -5.78 15.50
CA GLY A 6 12.17 -4.48 15.86
C GLY A 6 11.84 -3.59 14.67
N HIS A 7 12.02 -4.07 13.42
CA HIS A 7 11.59 -3.36 12.22
C HIS A 7 10.07 -3.28 12.15
N SER A 8 9.55 -2.11 11.79
CA SER A 8 8.13 -1.95 11.50
C SER A 8 7.74 -2.69 10.21
N VAL A 9 7.08 -3.84 10.36
CA VAL A 9 6.58 -4.64 9.23
C VAL A 9 5.07 -4.42 9.08
N ARG A 10 4.61 -4.11 7.87
CA ARG A 10 3.17 -4.03 7.55
C ARG A 10 2.83 -5.05 6.46
N PHE A 11 1.79 -5.83 6.71
CA PHE A 11 1.18 -6.73 5.75
C PHE A 11 -0.14 -6.11 5.28
N VAL A 12 -0.40 -6.14 3.98
CA VAL A 12 -1.65 -5.69 3.37
C VAL A 12 -1.85 -6.44 2.05
N THR A 13 -3.08 -6.79 1.70
CA THR A 13 -3.33 -7.32 0.35
C THR A 13 -3.29 -6.19 -0.66
N VAL A 14 -2.91 -6.51 -1.90
CA VAL A 14 -2.86 -5.51 -2.99
C VAL A 14 -4.24 -4.88 -3.22
N ALA A 15 -5.31 -5.67 -3.12
CA ALA A 15 -6.68 -5.18 -3.25
C ALA A 15 -7.06 -4.20 -2.12
N GLN A 16 -6.71 -4.51 -0.87
CA GLN A 16 -6.97 -3.61 0.26
C GLN A 16 -6.21 -2.29 0.11
N LEU A 17 -4.94 -2.36 -0.27
CA LEU A 17 -4.13 -1.16 -0.48
C LEU A 17 -4.68 -0.31 -1.63
N ALA A 18 -5.05 -0.93 -2.76
CA ALA A 18 -5.65 -0.22 -3.88
C ALA A 18 -6.93 0.52 -3.48
N THR A 19 -7.86 -0.18 -2.80
CA THR A 19 -9.10 0.41 -2.31
C THR A 19 -8.82 1.59 -1.37
N GLU A 20 -7.93 1.43 -0.39
CA GLU A 20 -7.62 2.51 0.55
C GLU A 20 -6.99 3.72 -0.16
N LEU A 21 -6.14 3.50 -1.16
CA LEU A 21 -5.54 4.60 -1.93
C LEU A 21 -6.56 5.33 -2.79
N VAL A 22 -7.54 4.62 -3.36
CA VAL A 22 -8.64 5.21 -4.13
C VAL A 22 -9.52 6.07 -3.21
N GLU A 23 -9.93 5.52 -2.07
CA GLU A 23 -10.72 6.24 -1.06
C GLU A 23 -9.98 7.47 -0.54
N ALA A 24 -8.69 7.33 -0.24
CA ALA A 24 -7.86 8.44 0.24
C ALA A 24 -7.67 9.53 -0.83
N ARG A 25 -7.56 9.16 -2.11
CA ARG A 25 -7.56 10.13 -3.21
C ARG A 25 -8.86 10.91 -3.24
N ASP A 26 -9.99 10.23 -3.16
CA ASP A 26 -11.31 10.84 -3.25
C ASP A 26 -11.61 11.73 -2.04
N ALA A 27 -11.12 11.34 -0.86
CA ALA A 27 -11.16 12.12 0.37
C ALA A 27 -10.12 13.27 0.43
N ARG A 28 -9.24 13.41 -0.57
CA ARG A 28 -8.09 14.35 -0.57
C ARG A 28 -7.09 14.12 0.57
N GLU A 29 -7.00 12.90 1.07
CA GLU A 29 -6.10 12.47 2.14
C GLU A 29 -4.97 11.54 1.64
N LEU A 30 -4.83 11.34 0.32
CA LEU A 30 -3.87 10.42 -0.31
C LEU A 30 -2.45 10.58 0.23
N GLY A 31 -1.96 11.82 0.36
CA GLY A 31 -0.62 12.08 0.87
C GLY A 31 -0.40 11.55 2.30
N ARG A 32 -1.42 11.63 3.17
CA ARG A 32 -1.38 11.11 4.54
C ARG A 32 -1.29 9.59 4.55
N VAL A 33 -2.09 8.94 3.70
CA VAL A 33 -2.11 7.47 3.60
C VAL A 33 -0.81 6.94 3.01
N VAL A 34 -0.31 7.52 1.92
CA VAL A 34 1.01 7.15 1.35
C VAL A 34 2.11 7.30 2.39
N ALA A 35 2.17 8.43 3.10
CA ALA A 35 3.16 8.64 4.16
C ALA A 35 3.07 7.60 5.29
N ARG A 36 1.87 7.08 5.60
CA ARG A 36 1.68 6.02 6.59
C ARG A 36 2.30 4.69 6.15
N TYR A 37 2.23 4.37 4.85
CA TYR A 37 2.84 3.18 4.29
C TYR A 37 4.35 3.32 4.15
N ASN A 38 4.85 4.49 3.75
CA ASN A 38 6.29 4.75 3.60
C ASN A 38 7.05 4.77 4.95
N ARG A 39 6.34 4.87 6.08
CA ARG A 39 6.92 4.71 7.42
C ARG A 39 7.21 3.25 7.79
N ALA A 40 6.61 2.28 7.10
CA ALA A 40 6.93 0.89 7.34
C ALA A 40 8.31 0.58 6.74
N GLU A 41 9.19 0.03 7.56
CA GLU A 41 10.53 -0.41 7.10
C GLU A 41 10.42 -1.61 6.16
N VAL A 42 9.39 -2.43 6.34
CA VAL A 42 9.07 -3.54 5.45
C VAL A 42 7.58 -3.52 5.15
N LEU A 43 7.22 -3.33 3.88
CA LEU A 43 5.86 -3.48 3.38
C LEU A 43 5.75 -4.79 2.59
N ILE A 44 4.84 -5.67 3.02
CA ILE A 44 4.56 -6.94 2.35
C ILE A 44 3.19 -6.83 1.71
N LEU A 45 3.20 -6.92 0.37
CA LEU A 45 2.01 -6.95 -0.46
C LEU A 45 1.68 -8.40 -0.79
N ASP A 46 0.51 -8.86 -0.35
CA ASP A 46 -0.01 -10.19 -0.66
C ASP A 46 -1.03 -10.15 -1.80
N GLU A 47 -1.32 -11.30 -2.38
CA GLU A 47 -2.33 -11.50 -3.44
C GLU A 47 -2.07 -10.71 -4.73
N LEU A 48 -0.81 -10.30 -4.98
CA LEU A 48 -0.43 -9.65 -6.22
C LEU A 48 -0.69 -10.58 -7.42
N GLY A 49 -1.59 -10.17 -8.32
CA GLY A 49 -1.95 -10.93 -9.53
C GLY A 49 -3.22 -11.79 -9.41
N TYR A 50 -3.88 -11.83 -8.25
CA TYR A 50 -5.16 -12.52 -8.09
C TYR A 50 -6.38 -11.62 -8.36
N VAL A 51 -6.22 -10.31 -8.16
CA VAL A 51 -7.27 -9.31 -8.41
C VAL A 51 -6.87 -8.45 -9.61
N PRO A 52 -7.76 -8.24 -10.61
CA PRO A 52 -7.48 -7.33 -11.71
C PRO A 52 -7.37 -5.91 -11.17
N LEU A 53 -6.18 -5.32 -11.33
CA LEU A 53 -5.94 -3.91 -11.01
C LEU A 53 -6.32 -3.06 -12.23
N SER A 54 -7.11 -2.01 -12.01
CA SER A 54 -7.26 -0.98 -13.02
C SER A 54 -5.94 -0.22 -13.20
N ARG A 55 -5.81 0.50 -14.31
CA ARG A 55 -4.66 1.39 -14.53
C ARG A 55 -4.49 2.41 -13.39
N VAL A 56 -5.61 2.91 -12.88
CA VAL A 56 -5.64 3.87 -11.77
C VAL A 56 -5.11 3.25 -10.48
N ASP A 57 -5.51 2.01 -10.18
CA ASP A 57 -5.02 1.30 -9.00
C ASP A 57 -3.51 1.06 -9.07
N ALA A 58 -3.01 0.66 -10.24
CA ALA A 58 -1.59 0.47 -10.48
C ALA A 58 -0.82 1.79 -10.29
N GLU A 59 -1.29 2.90 -10.88
CA GLU A 59 -0.67 4.22 -10.73
C GLU A 59 -0.63 4.69 -9.27
N LEU A 60 -1.67 4.41 -8.48
CA LEU A 60 -1.71 4.71 -7.05
C LEU A 60 -0.75 3.83 -6.24
N LEU A 61 -0.70 2.52 -6.52
CA LEU A 61 0.24 1.60 -5.88
C LEU A 61 1.70 2.03 -6.10
N PHE A 62 2.05 2.49 -7.31
CA PHE A 62 3.39 3.01 -7.59
C PHE A 62 3.76 4.24 -6.74
N ARG A 63 2.81 5.00 -6.20
CA ARG A 63 3.10 6.12 -5.29
C ARG A 63 3.53 5.67 -3.89
N VAL A 64 3.21 4.43 -3.51
CA VAL A 64 3.65 3.82 -2.24
C VAL A 64 4.95 3.05 -2.44
N LEU A 65 5.14 2.47 -3.63
CA LEU A 65 6.31 1.64 -3.95
C LEU A 65 7.53 2.44 -4.45
N GLY A 66 7.33 3.64 -4.98
CA GLY A 66 8.38 4.55 -5.45
C GLY A 66 8.81 5.54 -4.38
#